data_AF-A0A8T0XFU1-F1
#
_entry.id   AF-A0A8T0XFU1-F1
#
_cell.length_a   1.000
_cell.length_b   1.000
_cell.length_c   1.000
_cell.angle_alpha   90.00
_cell.angle_beta   90.00
_cell.angle_gamma   90.00
#
_symmetry.space_group_name_H-M   'P 1'
#
loop_
_entity.id
_entity.type
_entity.pdbx_description
1 polymer ?
#
loop_
_entity_poly.entity_id
_entity_poly.type
_entity_poly.pdbx_seq_one_letter_code
_entity_poly.pdbx_strand_id
1 'polypeptide(L)'
;MTSTAYSRQPKLPGGGGERRLPPRLMRGLASKIEPKKLGVGLVAGCCLALLTYVSLAKLFAIYSPVFASTANTSALMQQNSPPTASKPSVPETEAIPPQETLAGGGGGGGGGSAVDLPEASGSEEPGLPDAVTRKDMPVAAGSDEPGLPDALRRKDDGENAAAASEPKPSAKEGEAGEQKQNGGAAAAAGGDGKMTCDENGVDEGFPYARPTVCELSGDIRVSPKQKTVYLVNPSGGGGFDEGGEKRLRPYARKDDFLLPGVTEVTVKSSPSAAVAPRCTKQHAVPAVLFSVAGYTDNFFHDMTDALVPLFLTAAHLKGEVQLLITDYKPWWVQKYTPLLRKLSNYAAINFDEDAGVHCFRAGFVGLYRDRDLILSPHPTRNPRNYTMVDFGRFARAALALPRDRPAVLGEEPGARPRMLIVSRAGTRRLLNLEAVAAAAVELGFNVTAVEAGADVPAFAAQVNAADVLLAVHGAGLTNQIFLPAGAVVVQIVPWGKMDWMATNFYGRPAVGMELRYLEYYVGEEETSLKDKYPREHTVFRDPMALHRQGWQALAEIVMKQDVSVNLTRFRPVLLQALDKLQE
;
A
#
# COMPACT_ATOMS: atom_id res chain seq x y z
N MET A 1 58.46 14.84 -10.19
CA MET A 1 59.34 16.03 -10.14
C MET A 1 58.58 17.19 -10.75
N THR A 2 58.44 18.29 -10.00
CA THR A 2 58.40 19.72 -10.42
C THR A 2 57.88 20.03 -11.85
N SER A 3 56.96 20.96 -12.11
CA SER A 3 56.96 22.33 -11.58
C SER A 3 55.77 23.14 -12.16
N THR A 4 55.14 23.95 -11.29
CA THR A 4 54.70 25.37 -11.47
C THR A 4 54.19 25.86 -12.84
N ALA A 5 52.95 26.34 -12.99
CA ALA A 5 52.33 27.56 -12.43
C ALA A 5 52.56 28.86 -13.25
N TYR A 6 51.56 29.74 -13.12
CA TYR A 6 51.43 31.16 -13.50
C TYR A 6 50.80 31.47 -14.86
N SER A 7 49.75 32.29 -15.07
CA SER A 7 48.99 33.33 -14.32
C SER A 7 48.99 34.59 -15.18
N ARG A 8 47.81 35.17 -15.49
CA ARG A 8 47.66 36.63 -15.62
C ARG A 8 46.20 37.10 -15.47
N GLN A 9 46.01 37.93 -14.45
CA GLN A 9 44.93 38.88 -14.15
C GLN A 9 45.24 40.24 -14.82
N PRO A 10 44.31 41.23 -14.98
CA PRO A 10 44.02 42.19 -13.87
C PRO A 10 42.65 42.97 -13.84
N LYS A 11 42.15 43.12 -12.60
CA LYS A 11 41.63 44.32 -11.85
C LYS A 11 40.63 45.36 -12.44
N LEU A 12 39.46 45.45 -11.77
CA LEU A 12 38.84 46.53 -10.91
C LEU A 12 39.26 48.02 -11.07
N PRO A 13 38.37 49.00 -10.73
CA PRO A 13 38.26 49.60 -9.37
C PRO A 13 36.80 50.00 -8.97
N GLY A 14 36.36 50.34 -7.75
CA GLY A 14 36.84 50.55 -6.37
C GLY A 14 35.57 50.70 -5.47
N GLY A 15 35.53 50.93 -4.15
CA GLY A 15 36.49 51.18 -3.08
C GLY A 15 35.81 52.00 -1.95
N GLY A 16 35.93 51.55 -0.68
CA GLY A 16 35.72 52.35 0.56
C GLY A 16 34.56 51.88 1.46
N GLY A 17 34.70 51.63 2.78
CA GLY A 17 35.85 51.67 3.69
C GLY A 17 35.41 51.32 5.13
N GLU A 18 36.18 50.48 5.82
CA GLU A 18 36.03 50.11 7.23
C GLU A 18 36.72 51.10 8.19
N ARG A 19 36.20 51.23 9.41
CA ARG A 19 36.93 51.77 10.58
C ARG A 19 36.95 50.72 11.70
N ARG A 20 38.17 50.36 12.13
CA ARG A 20 38.53 49.59 13.35
C ARG A 20 38.69 50.52 14.57
N LEU A 21 38.41 50.00 15.77
CA LEU A 21 38.96 50.39 17.08
C LEU A 21 38.90 49.18 18.07
N PRO A 22 39.58 49.18 19.25
CA PRO A 22 40.59 48.16 19.67
C PRO A 22 40.13 47.20 20.81
N PRO A 23 40.97 46.23 21.26
CA PRO A 23 40.55 45.20 22.21
C PRO A 23 40.83 45.59 23.67
N ARG A 24 39.84 45.41 24.56
CA ARG A 24 40.04 45.39 26.02
C ARG A 24 39.18 44.32 26.70
N LEU A 25 39.85 43.56 27.55
CA LEU A 25 39.41 42.92 28.81
C LEU A 25 38.00 42.29 28.85
N MET A 26 37.93 40.97 28.72
CA MET A 26 36.89 40.15 29.36
C MET A 26 37.54 39.37 30.50
N ARG A 27 37.39 39.89 31.72
CA ARG A 27 37.66 39.19 32.97
C ARG A 27 36.29 38.90 33.59
N GLY A 28 35.89 37.64 33.62
CA GLY A 28 34.73 37.18 34.39
C GLY A 28 33.94 36.07 33.69
N LEU A 29 33.80 34.94 34.39
CA LEU A 29 32.96 33.75 34.08
C LEU A 29 33.63 32.61 33.29
N ALA A 30 34.78 32.14 33.81
CA ALA A 30 35.09 30.72 33.75
C ALA A 30 34.70 30.06 35.08
N SER A 31 33.41 29.70 35.24
CA SER A 31 33.01 28.77 36.27
C SER A 31 33.51 27.37 35.88
N LYS A 32 34.47 26.84 36.65
CA LYS A 32 34.91 25.44 36.56
C LYS A 32 33.68 24.51 36.57
N ILE A 33 33.41 23.84 35.47
CA ILE A 33 32.42 22.76 35.43
C ILE A 33 33.11 21.52 36.00
N GLU A 34 32.72 21.12 37.21
CA GLU A 34 33.18 19.88 37.83
C GLU A 34 32.74 18.65 37.02
N PRO A 35 33.60 17.64 36.84
CA PRO A 35 33.29 16.44 36.04
C PRO A 35 32.13 15.60 36.61
N LYS A 36 31.69 15.86 37.86
CA LYS A 36 30.50 15.23 38.45
C LYS A 36 29.17 15.76 37.89
N LYS A 37 29.15 16.93 37.25
CA LYS A 37 27.93 17.54 36.68
C LYS A 37 27.72 17.23 35.18
N LEU A 38 28.75 16.76 34.49
CA LEU A 38 28.62 16.33 33.08
C LEU A 38 27.79 15.05 32.95
N GLY A 39 27.96 14.11 33.88
CA GLY A 39 27.21 12.84 33.91
C GLY A 39 25.71 13.05 34.15
N VAL A 40 25.34 13.95 35.08
CA VAL A 40 23.92 14.23 35.38
C VAL A 40 23.26 15.00 34.23
N GLY A 41 23.96 15.94 33.59
CA GLY A 41 23.44 16.67 32.44
C GLY A 41 23.23 15.78 31.21
N LEU A 42 24.16 14.85 30.95
CA LEU A 42 24.03 13.87 29.87
C LEU A 42 22.89 12.89 30.13
N VAL A 43 22.75 12.39 31.36
CA VAL A 43 21.66 11.49 31.75
C VAL A 43 20.32 12.21 31.67
N ALA A 44 20.21 13.46 32.15
CA ALA A 44 18.99 14.25 32.02
C ALA A 44 18.64 14.55 30.54
N GLY A 45 19.64 14.81 29.70
CA GLY A 45 19.46 14.97 28.26
C GLY A 45 18.99 13.68 27.57
N CYS A 46 19.59 12.54 27.90
CA CYS A 46 19.13 11.23 27.41
C CYS A 46 17.73 10.88 27.91
N CYS A 47 17.39 11.19 29.16
CA CYS A 47 16.05 10.99 29.69
C CYS A 47 15.01 11.90 29.01
N LEU A 48 15.33 13.15 28.69
CA LEU A 48 14.46 14.03 27.92
C LEU A 48 14.29 13.57 26.47
N ALA A 49 15.37 13.08 25.84
CA ALA A 49 15.31 12.47 24.51
C ALA A 49 14.49 11.17 24.51
N LEU A 50 14.61 10.34 25.55
CA LEU A 50 13.81 9.12 25.72
C LEU A 50 12.35 9.45 26.04
N LEU A 51 12.07 10.46 26.85
CA LEU A 51 10.70 10.88 27.15
C LEU A 51 10.02 11.48 25.93
N THR A 52 10.72 12.29 25.14
CA THR A 52 10.20 12.80 23.86
C THR A 52 10.01 11.68 22.84
N TYR A 53 10.94 10.73 22.76
CA TYR A 53 10.80 9.53 21.92
C TYR A 53 9.62 8.66 22.35
N VAL A 54 9.44 8.39 23.65
CA VAL A 54 8.32 7.60 24.20
C VAL A 54 6.99 8.34 24.02
N SER A 55 6.97 9.67 24.17
CA SER A 55 5.78 10.47 23.92
C SER A 55 5.39 10.49 22.43
N LEU A 56 6.36 10.61 21.53
CA LEU A 56 6.12 10.51 20.08
C LEU A 56 5.71 9.08 19.70
N ALA A 57 6.37 8.06 20.24
CA ALA A 57 6.02 6.65 20.01
C ALA A 57 4.63 6.30 20.55
N LYS A 58 4.21 6.88 21.69
CA LYS A 58 2.83 6.78 22.18
C LYS A 58 1.84 7.51 21.28
N LEU A 59 2.19 8.66 20.71
CA LEU A 59 1.37 9.29 19.66
C LEU A 59 1.24 8.36 18.44
N PHE A 60 2.32 7.74 17.95
CA PHE A 60 2.25 6.78 16.84
C PHE A 60 1.44 5.51 17.19
N ALA A 61 1.51 5.02 18.42
CA ALA A 61 0.76 3.85 18.88
C ALA A 61 -0.73 4.16 19.18
N ILE A 62 -1.05 5.38 19.59
CA ILE A 62 -2.43 5.82 19.86
C ILE A 62 -3.16 6.18 18.54
N TYR A 63 -2.43 6.63 17.51
CA TYR A 63 -3.01 6.98 16.20
C TYR A 63 -3.01 5.84 15.16
N SER A 64 -2.42 4.68 15.47
CA SER A 64 -2.53 3.48 14.63
C SER A 64 -3.47 2.46 15.30
N PRO A 65 -4.70 2.24 14.77
CA PRO A 65 -5.64 1.28 15.34
C PRO A 65 -5.15 -0.18 15.27
N VAL A 66 -4.07 -0.45 14.53
CA VAL A 66 -3.42 -1.76 14.43
C VAL A 66 -2.72 -2.15 15.73
N PHE A 67 -2.28 -1.20 16.56
CA PHE A 67 -1.57 -1.49 17.83
C PHE A 67 -2.43 -1.34 19.08
N ALA A 68 -3.58 -0.65 19.01
CA ALA A 68 -4.43 -0.43 20.18
C ALA A 68 -5.31 -1.65 20.53
N SER A 69 -5.56 -2.57 19.59
CA SER A 69 -6.54 -3.66 19.78
C SER A 69 -6.02 -4.86 20.60
N THR A 70 -4.73 -4.94 20.94
CA THR A 70 -4.17 -6.07 21.70
C THR A 70 -4.12 -5.84 23.21
N ALA A 71 -4.36 -4.61 23.71
CA ALA A 71 -4.23 -4.31 25.14
C ALA A 71 -5.57 -4.32 25.91
N ASN A 72 -6.72 -4.14 25.23
CA ASN A 72 -8.01 -3.90 25.92
C ASN A 72 -9.01 -5.05 25.84
N THR A 73 -8.73 -6.15 25.14
CA THR A 73 -9.64 -7.29 25.00
C THR A 73 -9.56 -8.31 26.15
N SER A 74 -8.50 -8.28 26.97
CA SER A 74 -8.39 -9.15 28.16
C SER A 74 -9.07 -8.59 29.41
N ALA A 75 -9.39 -7.29 29.46
CA ALA A 75 -9.96 -6.64 30.64
C ALA A 75 -11.50 -6.60 30.66
N LEU A 76 -12.17 -6.80 29.52
CA LEU A 76 -13.64 -6.72 29.41
C LEU A 76 -14.37 -8.08 29.47
N MET A 77 -13.67 -9.21 29.49
CA MET A 77 -14.25 -10.56 29.56
C MET A 77 -14.29 -11.16 30.97
N GLN A 78 -14.04 -10.37 32.02
CA GLN A 78 -14.03 -10.83 33.42
C GLN A 78 -15.00 -10.08 34.36
N GLN A 79 -16.00 -9.39 33.81
CA GLN A 79 -17.11 -8.83 34.59
C GLN A 79 -18.43 -9.29 34.00
N ASN A 80 -18.86 -10.49 34.38
CA ASN A 80 -20.28 -10.88 34.58
C ASN A 80 -20.38 -12.38 34.91
N SER A 81 -20.27 -12.70 36.21
CA SER A 81 -20.81 -13.94 36.78
C SER A 81 -21.49 -13.60 38.12
N PRO A 82 -22.72 -14.09 38.40
CA PRO A 82 -23.51 -13.73 39.58
C PRO A 82 -23.04 -14.45 40.87
N PRO A 83 -23.42 -13.95 42.07
CA PRO A 83 -22.76 -14.32 43.33
C PRO A 83 -23.38 -15.55 43.98
N THR A 84 -22.55 -16.40 44.59
CA THR A 84 -22.96 -17.39 45.60
C THR A 84 -22.17 -17.18 46.89
N ALA A 85 -22.89 -17.38 47.99
CA ALA A 85 -22.58 -16.89 49.33
C ALA A 85 -21.70 -17.84 50.17
N SER A 86 -21.17 -17.24 51.24
CA SER A 86 -20.72 -17.80 52.53
C SER A 86 -19.36 -18.54 52.66
N LYS A 87 -18.45 -17.81 53.32
CA LYS A 87 -17.26 -18.15 54.17
C LYS A 87 -17.52 -19.23 55.26
N PRO A 88 -16.56 -19.58 56.17
CA PRO A 88 -15.06 -19.47 56.16
C PRO A 88 -14.32 -20.74 56.69
N SER A 89 -12.98 -20.83 56.53
CA SER A 89 -11.96 -20.93 57.63
C SER A 89 -10.58 -21.55 57.23
N VAL A 90 -9.52 -20.70 57.24
CA VAL A 90 -8.14 -20.76 57.85
C VAL A 90 -7.51 -22.14 58.26
N PRO A 91 -6.17 -22.31 58.41
CA PRO A 91 -4.97 -22.09 57.54
C PRO A 91 -3.96 -23.28 57.52
N GLU A 92 -2.74 -23.07 56.98
CA GLU A 92 -1.43 -23.72 57.33
C GLU A 92 -1.16 -25.16 56.78
N THR A 93 0.03 -25.64 56.37
CA THR A 93 1.44 -25.21 56.38
C THR A 93 2.25 -26.08 55.37
N GLU A 94 3.34 -25.52 54.86
CA GLU A 94 4.67 -26.11 54.54
C GLU A 94 4.93 -27.48 53.85
N ALA A 95 5.98 -27.38 53.00
CA ALA A 95 7.13 -28.28 52.85
C ALA A 95 7.16 -29.31 51.71
N ILE A 96 8.40 -29.50 51.25
CA ILE A 96 8.91 -29.99 49.97
C ILE A 96 9.42 -31.48 50.13
N PRO A 97 10.08 -32.09 49.14
CA PRO A 97 9.78 -33.39 48.51
C PRO A 97 10.60 -34.55 49.14
N PRO A 98 10.66 -35.81 48.60
CA PRO A 98 11.55 -36.13 47.46
C PRO A 98 11.20 -37.38 46.61
N GLN A 99 11.97 -37.50 45.51
CA GLN A 99 12.43 -38.64 44.69
C GLN A 99 11.95 -40.10 44.85
N GLU A 100 11.87 -40.73 43.66
CA GLU A 100 12.33 -42.08 43.23
C GLU A 100 11.76 -43.34 43.90
N THR A 101 11.19 -44.26 43.09
CA THR A 101 11.88 -45.48 42.61
C THR A 101 10.95 -46.45 41.85
N LEU A 102 11.48 -46.90 40.70
CA LEU A 102 11.58 -48.29 40.18
C LEU A 102 10.45 -49.34 40.26
N ALA A 103 10.37 -50.03 39.11
CA ALA A 103 9.99 -51.44 38.87
C ALA A 103 8.49 -51.78 38.88
N GLY A 104 7.98 -52.61 37.96
CA GLY A 104 8.58 -53.42 36.91
C GLY A 104 7.59 -54.47 36.39
N GLY A 105 8.01 -55.21 35.37
CA GLY A 105 7.38 -56.44 34.88
C GLY A 105 6.60 -56.27 33.57
N GLY A 106 6.87 -56.99 32.48
CA GLY A 106 7.81 -58.08 32.24
C GLY A 106 7.30 -58.95 31.08
N GLY A 107 8.24 -59.34 30.20
CA GLY A 107 8.23 -60.55 29.35
C GLY A 107 7.21 -60.63 28.19
N GLY A 108 7.57 -61.06 26.97
CA GLY A 108 8.83 -61.59 26.46
C GLY A 108 8.60 -62.34 25.13
N GLY A 109 9.68 -62.44 24.34
CA GLY A 109 9.91 -63.44 23.28
C GLY A 109 9.44 -63.04 21.87
N GLY A 110 10.27 -63.06 20.81
CA GLY A 110 11.66 -63.46 20.66
C GLY A 110 11.98 -63.78 19.18
N GLY A 111 13.23 -63.52 18.78
CA GLY A 111 13.93 -64.12 17.62
C GLY A 111 13.81 -63.33 16.30
N GLY A 112 14.88 -62.97 15.59
CA GLY A 112 16.32 -63.16 15.80
C GLY A 112 17.11 -62.65 14.58
N SER A 113 18.29 -62.09 14.85
CA SER A 113 19.58 -62.10 14.12
C SER A 113 19.67 -61.78 12.60
N ALA A 114 20.75 -61.24 12.04
CA ALA A 114 21.97 -60.53 12.45
C ALA A 114 22.82 -60.29 11.15
N VAL A 115 23.63 -59.22 11.12
CA VAL A 115 24.92 -58.99 10.37
C VAL A 115 24.94 -59.15 8.82
N ASP A 116 25.75 -58.49 7.98
CA ASP A 116 27.12 -57.94 8.06
C ASP A 116 27.37 -56.86 6.95
N LEU A 117 28.37 -56.01 7.18
CA LEU A 117 29.09 -55.17 6.18
C LEU A 117 30.30 -55.98 5.65
N PRO A 118 30.91 -55.66 4.48
CA PRO A 118 32.08 -54.75 4.50
C PRO A 118 32.32 -53.93 3.18
N GLU A 119 33.49 -53.28 3.16
CA GLU A 119 33.92 -52.06 2.46
C GLU A 119 34.48 -52.15 1.01
N ALA A 120 34.54 -50.95 0.39
CA ALA A 120 35.62 -50.30 -0.38
C ALA A 120 36.13 -50.77 -1.77
N SER A 121 36.10 -49.81 -2.70
CA SER A 121 37.23 -49.21 -3.47
C SER A 121 37.00 -49.12 -4.99
N GLY A 122 37.40 -48.00 -5.61
CA GLY A 122 37.57 -47.88 -7.06
C GLY A 122 37.10 -46.57 -7.68
N SER A 123 38.06 -45.72 -8.03
CA SER A 123 38.02 -44.42 -8.72
C SER A 123 37.42 -44.38 -10.12
N GLU A 124 36.81 -43.25 -10.52
CA GLU A 124 37.03 -42.50 -11.79
C GLU A 124 36.02 -41.33 -11.93
N GLU A 125 36.52 -40.10 -12.04
CA GLU A 125 35.86 -38.97 -12.75
C GLU A 125 36.43 -38.95 -14.20
N PRO A 126 35.84 -38.28 -15.22
CA PRO A 126 34.92 -37.14 -15.16
C PRO A 126 33.77 -37.16 -16.21
N GLY A 127 32.81 -36.22 -16.12
CA GLY A 127 31.89 -35.96 -17.24
C GLY A 127 30.80 -34.93 -16.97
N LEU A 128 30.94 -33.74 -17.55
CA LEU A 128 29.84 -32.81 -17.87
C LEU A 128 28.74 -33.53 -18.67
N PRO A 129 27.50 -33.03 -18.61
CA PRO A 129 26.76 -32.91 -19.86
C PRO A 129 26.31 -31.47 -20.16
N ASP A 130 26.55 -31.12 -21.42
CA ASP A 130 25.99 -30.01 -22.17
C ASP A 130 24.45 -30.06 -22.29
N ALA A 131 23.89 -28.86 -22.42
CA ALA A 131 22.75 -28.50 -23.25
C ALA A 131 21.50 -29.40 -23.24
N VAL A 132 20.49 -28.98 -22.48
CA VAL A 132 19.10 -29.20 -22.88
C VAL A 132 18.62 -27.99 -23.67
N THR A 133 18.52 -28.21 -24.97
CA THR A 133 17.91 -27.34 -25.98
C THR A 133 16.47 -26.96 -25.67
N ARG A 134 16.13 -25.71 -26.05
CA ARG A 134 14.78 -25.13 -26.21
C ARG A 134 13.67 -26.13 -26.57
N LYS A 135 12.72 -26.27 -25.65
CA LYS A 135 11.26 -26.49 -25.76
C LYS A 135 10.87 -26.81 -24.31
N ASP A 136 10.22 -25.95 -23.54
CA ASP A 136 8.91 -25.37 -23.76
C ASP A 136 8.78 -24.06 -22.98
N MET A 137 8.47 -22.96 -23.66
CA MET A 137 7.80 -21.81 -23.04
C MET A 137 6.32 -21.93 -23.41
N PRO A 138 5.38 -21.98 -22.45
CA PRO A 138 3.98 -21.81 -22.81
C PRO A 138 3.78 -20.37 -23.24
N VAL A 139 3.42 -20.22 -24.51
CA VAL A 139 2.80 -19.02 -25.06
C VAL A 139 1.52 -18.79 -24.26
N ALA A 140 1.44 -17.67 -23.54
CA ALA A 140 0.24 -17.29 -22.79
C ALA A 140 -0.87 -16.91 -23.77
N ALA A 141 -1.65 -17.90 -24.17
CA ALA A 141 -2.95 -17.75 -24.81
C ALA A 141 -3.91 -18.73 -24.11
N GLY A 142 -4.72 -18.21 -23.20
CA GLY A 142 -5.66 -18.99 -22.40
C GLY A 142 -6.03 -18.23 -21.12
N SER A 143 -7.19 -17.59 -21.13
CA SER A 143 -7.70 -16.66 -20.15
C SER A 143 -8.39 -17.32 -18.95
N ASP A 144 -7.75 -18.30 -18.31
CA ASP A 144 -8.26 -18.86 -17.06
C ASP A 144 -7.49 -18.24 -15.89
N GLU A 145 -8.07 -17.19 -15.30
CA GLU A 145 -7.54 -16.61 -14.06
C GLU A 145 -7.64 -17.65 -12.93
N PRO A 146 -6.56 -17.90 -12.16
CA PRO A 146 -6.69 -18.69 -10.95
C PRO A 146 -7.63 -17.96 -9.98
N GLY A 147 -8.64 -18.68 -9.48
CA GLY A 147 -9.65 -18.14 -8.59
C GLY A 147 -9.07 -17.55 -7.29
N LEU A 148 -9.72 -16.53 -6.75
CA LEU A 148 -9.35 -15.87 -5.49
C LEU A 148 -9.23 -16.91 -4.35
N PRO A 149 -8.12 -16.98 -3.60
CA PRO A 149 -7.97 -17.86 -2.45
C PRO A 149 -9.04 -17.61 -1.39
N ASP A 150 -9.48 -18.67 -0.70
CA ASP A 150 -10.50 -18.58 0.36
C ASP A 150 -10.15 -17.55 1.45
N ALA A 151 -8.85 -17.32 1.71
CA ALA A 151 -8.37 -16.33 2.67
C ALA A 151 -8.80 -14.89 2.34
N LEU A 152 -9.04 -14.62 1.06
CA LEU A 152 -9.38 -13.33 0.49
C LEU A 152 -10.83 -13.31 -0.02
N ARG A 153 -11.52 -14.45 -0.06
CA ARG A 153 -12.95 -14.53 -0.43
C ARG A 153 -13.83 -13.98 0.68
N ARG A 154 -14.94 -13.35 0.26
CA ARG A 154 -16.02 -13.00 1.17
C ARG A 154 -16.87 -14.22 1.47
N LYS A 155 -17.39 -14.30 2.69
CA LYS A 155 -18.55 -15.15 2.98
C LYS A 155 -19.77 -14.36 2.55
N ASP A 156 -20.42 -14.78 1.47
CA ASP A 156 -21.70 -14.22 1.09
C ASP A 156 -22.78 -14.79 2.02
N ASP A 157 -23.52 -13.92 2.71
CA ASP A 157 -24.80 -14.29 3.31
C ASP A 157 -25.83 -14.31 2.17
N GLY A 158 -26.20 -15.51 1.75
CA GLY A 158 -27.15 -15.71 0.67
C GLY A 158 -28.58 -15.38 1.08
N GLU A 159 -29.22 -14.48 0.34
CA GLU A 159 -30.63 -14.60 -0.08
C GLU A 159 -30.97 -13.42 -1.01
N ASN A 160 -31.00 -13.67 -2.32
CA ASN A 160 -32.04 -13.19 -3.23
C ASN A 160 -31.76 -13.72 -4.64
N ALA A 161 -32.46 -14.81 -4.98
CA ALA A 161 -32.54 -15.30 -6.34
C ALA A 161 -33.40 -14.35 -7.18
N ALA A 162 -32.77 -13.63 -8.12
CA ALA A 162 -33.50 -12.89 -9.15
C ALA A 162 -33.82 -13.83 -10.32
N ALA A 163 -35.11 -14.01 -10.59
CA ALA A 163 -35.61 -14.73 -11.75
C ALA A 163 -35.32 -13.94 -13.03
N ALA A 164 -34.69 -14.61 -14.00
CA ALA A 164 -34.41 -14.09 -15.33
C ALA A 164 -35.70 -13.91 -16.15
N SER A 165 -35.78 -12.82 -16.93
CA SER A 165 -36.66 -12.74 -18.09
C SER A 165 -35.93 -12.06 -19.24
N GLU A 166 -35.89 -12.75 -20.39
CA GLU A 166 -35.26 -12.34 -21.64
C GLU A 166 -36.05 -11.21 -22.35
N PRO A 167 -35.41 -10.38 -23.19
CA PRO A 167 -36.09 -9.30 -23.90
C PRO A 167 -36.61 -9.74 -25.28
N LYS A 168 -37.75 -9.19 -25.70
CA LYS A 168 -38.23 -9.19 -27.09
C LYS A 168 -38.30 -7.76 -27.64
N PRO A 169 -37.99 -7.53 -28.93
CA PRO A 169 -37.85 -6.19 -29.51
C PRO A 169 -39.17 -5.70 -30.12
N SER A 170 -39.36 -4.37 -30.15
CA SER A 170 -40.38 -3.72 -30.97
C SER A 170 -39.93 -2.31 -31.32
N ALA A 171 -39.59 -2.11 -32.59
CA ALA A 171 -39.40 -0.81 -33.22
C ALA A 171 -40.74 -0.06 -33.35
N LYS A 172 -40.69 1.27 -33.30
CA LYS A 172 -41.51 2.14 -34.15
C LYS A 172 -40.93 3.56 -34.20
N GLU A 173 -40.75 4.00 -35.44
CA GLU A 173 -40.37 5.35 -35.86
C GLU A 173 -41.53 6.33 -35.65
N GLY A 174 -41.17 7.62 -35.55
CA GLY A 174 -42.07 8.76 -35.58
C GLY A 174 -41.29 10.07 -35.55
N GLU A 175 -40.94 10.58 -36.74
CA GLU A 175 -40.48 11.97 -36.95
C GLU A 175 -41.60 12.98 -36.64
N ALA A 176 -41.25 14.13 -36.07
CA ALA A 176 -41.65 15.46 -36.59
C ALA A 176 -41.11 16.61 -35.71
N GLY A 177 -40.54 17.63 -36.37
CA GLY A 177 -40.85 19.02 -36.07
C GLY A 177 -39.83 19.84 -35.28
N GLU A 178 -38.91 20.49 -36.00
CA GLU A 178 -38.20 21.69 -35.56
C GLU A 178 -39.16 22.83 -35.18
N GLN A 179 -38.86 23.53 -34.08
CA GLN A 179 -39.17 24.97 -33.96
C GLN A 179 -38.14 25.67 -33.05
N LYS A 180 -37.24 26.42 -33.69
CA LYS A 180 -36.42 27.47 -33.09
C LYS A 180 -37.31 28.67 -32.75
N GLN A 181 -37.28 29.12 -31.50
CA GLN A 181 -37.57 30.52 -31.18
C GLN A 181 -36.46 31.08 -30.28
N ASN A 182 -35.88 32.16 -30.79
CA ASN A 182 -34.85 32.96 -30.17
C ASN A 182 -35.55 34.08 -29.39
N GLY A 183 -35.32 34.17 -28.08
CA GLY A 183 -35.86 35.22 -27.23
C GLY A 183 -34.98 35.40 -26.01
N GLY A 184 -34.20 36.48 -25.99
CA GLY A 184 -33.32 36.82 -24.88
C GLY A 184 -34.10 37.20 -23.63
N ALA A 185 -33.84 36.49 -22.53
CA ALA A 185 -34.08 36.96 -21.18
C ALA A 185 -33.06 36.25 -20.26
N ALA A 186 -32.33 37.03 -19.47
CA ALA A 186 -31.45 36.52 -18.43
C ALA A 186 -32.29 35.72 -17.42
N ALA A 187 -32.15 34.39 -17.41
CA ALA A 187 -32.86 33.49 -16.52
C ALA A 187 -31.88 32.50 -15.89
N ALA A 188 -32.08 32.25 -14.60
CA ALA A 188 -31.21 31.52 -13.71
C ALA A 188 -30.78 30.14 -14.26
N ALA A 189 -29.47 29.90 -14.29
CA ALA A 189 -28.90 28.58 -14.50
C ALA A 189 -29.14 27.71 -13.25
N GLY A 190 -30.35 27.16 -13.12
CA GLY A 190 -30.73 26.18 -12.10
C GLY A 190 -31.29 24.95 -12.79
N GLY A 191 -30.41 24.09 -13.30
CA GLY A 191 -30.81 22.75 -13.74
C GLY A 191 -31.21 21.89 -12.53
N ASP A 192 -32.20 21.03 -12.72
CA ASP A 192 -32.61 20.05 -11.71
C ASP A 192 -31.42 19.18 -11.28
N GLY A 193 -31.22 19.01 -9.98
CA GLY A 193 -30.15 18.19 -9.45
C GLY A 193 -30.32 16.72 -9.83
N LYS A 194 -29.26 16.12 -10.38
CA LYS A 194 -29.21 14.70 -10.75
C LYS A 194 -28.10 14.00 -9.97
N MET A 195 -28.42 12.81 -9.45
CA MET A 195 -27.47 11.87 -8.88
C MET A 195 -27.50 10.55 -9.65
N THR A 196 -26.35 9.96 -9.90
CA THR A 196 -26.21 8.61 -10.44
C THR A 196 -25.15 7.88 -9.64
N CYS A 197 -25.50 6.71 -9.12
CA CYS A 197 -24.61 5.92 -8.29
C CYS A 197 -24.36 4.57 -8.93
N ASP A 198 -23.11 4.13 -8.89
CA ASP A 198 -22.75 2.77 -9.16
C ASP A 198 -22.76 1.97 -7.85
N GLU A 199 -23.74 1.09 -7.73
CA GLU A 199 -23.99 0.29 -6.52
C GLU A 199 -23.72 -1.19 -6.75
N ASN A 200 -23.14 -1.56 -7.90
CA ASN A 200 -22.80 -2.94 -8.21
C ASN A 200 -21.80 -3.44 -7.18
N GLY A 201 -22.27 -4.19 -6.19
CA GLY A 201 -21.47 -4.59 -5.03
C GLY A 201 -20.41 -5.64 -5.37
N VAL A 202 -20.64 -6.41 -6.44
CA VAL A 202 -19.79 -7.53 -6.90
C VAL A 202 -19.85 -7.57 -8.43
N ASP A 203 -18.69 -7.74 -9.08
CA ASP A 203 -18.63 -8.11 -10.50
C ASP A 203 -18.25 -9.61 -10.58
N GLU A 204 -18.86 -10.38 -11.48
CA GLU A 204 -18.47 -11.79 -11.68
C GLU A 204 -16.97 -11.91 -12.03
N GLY A 205 -16.26 -12.82 -11.36
CA GLY A 205 -14.82 -13.01 -11.54
C GLY A 205 -13.95 -11.88 -10.98
N PHE A 206 -14.53 -10.89 -10.29
CA PHE A 206 -13.79 -9.82 -9.64
C PHE A 206 -13.62 -10.10 -8.13
N PRO A 207 -12.38 -10.11 -7.62
CA PRO A 207 -12.11 -10.65 -6.29
C PRO A 207 -12.50 -9.74 -5.11
N TYR A 208 -12.90 -8.50 -5.36
CA TYR A 208 -13.18 -7.52 -4.30
C TYR A 208 -14.59 -6.98 -4.41
N ALA A 209 -15.27 -6.73 -3.30
CA ALA A 209 -16.49 -5.94 -3.39
C ALA A 209 -16.15 -4.51 -3.82
N ARG A 210 -17.02 -3.94 -4.64
CA ARG A 210 -16.81 -2.61 -5.21
C ARG A 210 -17.29 -1.54 -4.25
N PRO A 211 -16.57 -0.40 -4.17
CA PRO A 211 -17.07 0.75 -3.45
C PRO A 211 -18.25 1.35 -4.23
N THR A 212 -19.20 1.91 -3.50
CA THR A 212 -20.24 2.74 -4.10
C THR A 212 -19.64 4.10 -4.47
N VAL A 213 -19.91 4.57 -5.68
CA VAL A 213 -19.50 5.90 -6.15
C VAL A 213 -20.70 6.61 -6.73
N CYS A 214 -20.96 7.83 -6.26
CA CYS A 214 -22.05 8.67 -6.77
C CYS A 214 -21.49 9.89 -7.51
N GLU A 215 -21.93 10.10 -8.76
CA GLU A 215 -21.76 11.34 -9.50
C GLU A 215 -22.99 12.23 -9.31
N LEU A 216 -22.75 13.50 -8.98
CA LEU A 216 -23.77 14.51 -8.74
C LEU A 216 -23.59 15.68 -9.71
N SER A 217 -24.71 16.27 -10.13
CA SER A 217 -24.74 17.50 -10.94
C SER A 217 -25.94 18.37 -10.52
N GLY A 218 -25.81 19.69 -10.56
CA GLY A 218 -26.85 20.64 -10.12
C GLY A 218 -26.36 21.58 -9.00
N ASP A 219 -27.23 22.09 -8.13
CA ASP A 219 -26.83 22.84 -6.94
C ASP A 219 -26.49 21.86 -5.80
N ILE A 220 -25.20 21.63 -5.60
CA ILE A 220 -24.63 20.72 -4.59
C ILE A 220 -24.05 21.56 -3.46
N ARG A 221 -24.43 21.26 -2.21
CA ARG A 221 -23.93 21.95 -1.02
C ARG A 221 -23.37 20.95 -0.02
N VAL A 222 -22.07 20.94 0.15
CA VAL A 222 -21.37 20.06 1.07
C VAL A 222 -21.23 20.75 2.43
N SER A 223 -21.77 20.12 3.47
CA SER A 223 -21.72 20.57 4.87
C SER A 223 -20.88 19.58 5.68
N PRO A 224 -19.57 19.84 5.86
CA PRO A 224 -18.69 18.91 6.57
C PRO A 224 -19.08 18.73 8.04
N LYS A 225 -19.49 19.82 8.71
CA LYS A 225 -20.04 19.80 10.07
C LYS A 225 -21.21 18.82 10.26
N GLN A 226 -22.06 18.65 9.25
CA GLN A 226 -23.19 17.72 9.27
C GLN A 226 -22.86 16.36 8.63
N LYS A 227 -21.67 16.22 8.03
CA LYS A 227 -21.30 15.08 7.19
C LYS A 227 -22.33 14.82 6.08
N THR A 228 -22.89 15.89 5.53
CA THR A 228 -24.01 15.83 4.57
C THR A 228 -23.69 16.59 3.28
N VAL A 229 -24.01 15.97 2.15
CA VAL A 229 -24.02 16.57 0.82
C VAL A 229 -25.47 16.82 0.42
N TYR A 230 -25.91 18.07 0.41
CA TYR A 230 -27.25 18.43 -0.04
C TYR A 230 -27.27 18.59 -1.55
N LEU A 231 -28.22 17.94 -2.22
CA LEU A 231 -28.47 18.12 -3.64
C LEU A 231 -29.84 18.78 -3.82
N VAL A 232 -29.89 19.98 -4.39
CA VAL A 232 -31.17 20.61 -4.74
C VAL A 232 -31.78 19.87 -5.92
N ASN A 233 -32.80 19.09 -5.62
CA ASN A 233 -33.43 18.14 -6.53
C ASN A 233 -34.94 18.12 -6.28
N PRO A 234 -35.69 19.01 -6.94
CA PRO A 234 -37.16 19.09 -6.77
C PRO A 234 -37.87 17.84 -7.26
N SER A 235 -37.26 17.07 -8.18
CA SER A 235 -37.84 15.84 -8.73
C SER A 235 -37.83 14.66 -7.74
N GLY A 236 -36.95 14.69 -6.73
CA GLY A 236 -36.72 13.58 -5.82
C GLY A 236 -36.09 12.33 -6.45
N GLY A 237 -35.81 12.32 -7.76
CA GLY A 237 -35.21 11.18 -8.47
C GLY A 237 -33.72 11.00 -8.15
N GLY A 238 -33.15 9.82 -8.40
CA GLY A 238 -31.71 9.56 -8.25
C GLY A 238 -31.31 8.51 -7.21
N GLY A 239 -32.23 7.64 -6.80
CA GLY A 239 -31.90 6.48 -5.95
C GLY A 239 -31.70 6.83 -4.48
N PHE A 240 -32.49 7.78 -3.97
CA PHE A 240 -32.64 8.07 -2.54
C PHE A 240 -33.60 7.07 -1.89
N ASP A 241 -33.48 6.90 -0.57
CA ASP A 241 -34.45 6.16 0.25
C ASP A 241 -35.77 6.94 0.47
N GLU A 242 -36.70 6.37 1.22
CA GLU A 242 -37.99 7.00 1.57
C GLU A 242 -37.83 8.34 2.32
N GLY A 243 -36.70 8.53 3.00
CA GLY A 243 -36.34 9.77 3.69
C GLY A 243 -35.69 10.83 2.78
N GLY A 244 -35.49 10.53 1.50
CA GLY A 244 -34.76 11.39 0.58
C GLY A 244 -33.25 11.41 0.84
N GLU A 245 -32.71 10.36 1.46
CA GLU A 245 -31.31 10.25 1.84
C GLU A 245 -30.62 9.07 1.15
N LYS A 246 -29.30 9.16 1.01
CA LYS A 246 -28.44 8.07 0.57
C LYS A 246 -27.16 8.11 1.37
N ARG A 247 -26.85 7.03 2.08
CA ARG A 247 -25.68 6.94 2.96
C ARG A 247 -24.60 6.11 2.28
N LEU A 248 -23.38 6.62 2.25
CA LEU A 248 -22.22 5.90 1.73
C LEU A 248 -20.96 6.26 2.49
N ARG A 249 -19.99 5.35 2.46
CA ARG A 249 -18.65 5.55 3.01
C ARG A 249 -17.72 5.78 1.83
N PRO A 250 -17.15 6.99 1.65
CA PRO A 250 -16.45 7.34 0.42
C PRO A 250 -15.00 6.81 0.40
N TYR A 251 -14.82 5.54 0.74
CA TYR A 251 -13.54 4.81 0.73
C TYR A 251 -13.52 3.83 -0.43
N ALA A 252 -12.37 3.66 -1.08
CA ALA A 252 -12.28 2.86 -2.30
C ALA A 252 -12.41 1.35 -2.05
N ARG A 253 -12.30 0.87 -0.80
CA ARG A 253 -12.47 -0.54 -0.43
C ARG A 253 -13.76 -0.75 0.34
N LYS A 254 -14.41 -1.90 0.16
CA LYS A 254 -15.66 -2.23 0.86
C LYS A 254 -15.50 -3.29 1.95
N ASP A 255 -14.30 -3.54 2.47
CA ASP A 255 -14.08 -4.63 3.45
C ASP A 255 -14.87 -4.41 4.74
N ASP A 256 -15.71 -5.38 5.10
CA ASP A 256 -16.73 -5.20 6.13
C ASP A 256 -16.13 -4.86 7.51
N PHE A 257 -14.94 -5.38 7.83
CA PHE A 257 -14.24 -5.07 9.08
C PHE A 257 -13.57 -3.67 9.08
N LEU A 258 -13.34 -3.07 7.91
CA LEU A 258 -12.80 -1.70 7.81
C LEU A 258 -13.90 -0.64 7.86
N LEU A 259 -15.07 -0.94 7.28
CA LEU A 259 -16.15 0.03 7.10
C LEU A 259 -16.53 0.75 8.39
N PRO A 260 -16.63 0.12 9.59
CA PRO A 260 -16.94 0.82 10.83
C PRO A 260 -16.02 1.99 11.15
N GLY A 261 -14.75 1.94 10.74
CA GLY A 261 -13.75 2.98 10.95
C GLY A 261 -13.70 4.07 9.88
N VAL A 262 -14.52 3.99 8.83
CA VAL A 262 -14.59 4.98 7.74
C VAL A 262 -15.72 5.96 8.02
N THR A 263 -15.49 7.27 7.93
CA THR A 263 -16.57 8.26 8.09
C THR A 263 -17.66 8.06 7.04
N GLU A 264 -18.90 7.95 7.50
CA GLU A 264 -20.07 7.88 6.64
C GLU A 264 -20.57 9.28 6.29
N VAL A 265 -20.97 9.45 5.02
CA VAL A 265 -21.51 10.69 4.47
C VAL A 265 -22.91 10.43 3.96
N THR A 266 -23.82 11.35 4.27
CA THR A 266 -25.20 11.33 3.77
C THR A 266 -25.34 12.28 2.59
N VAL A 267 -25.81 11.78 1.45
CA VAL A 267 -26.32 12.63 0.36
C VAL A 267 -27.82 12.82 0.59
N LYS A 268 -28.28 14.07 0.68
CA LYS A 268 -29.67 14.42 1.00
C LYS A 268 -30.32 15.22 -0.12
N SER A 269 -31.43 14.72 -0.63
CA SER A 269 -32.27 15.43 -1.58
C SER A 269 -32.95 16.62 -0.91
N SER A 270 -32.87 17.79 -1.53
CA SER A 270 -33.51 19.02 -1.06
C SER A 270 -34.49 19.53 -2.11
N PRO A 271 -35.78 19.75 -1.79
CA PRO A 271 -36.78 20.16 -2.79
C PRO A 271 -36.54 21.56 -3.34
N SER A 272 -35.78 22.41 -2.65
CA SER A 272 -35.41 23.73 -3.15
C SER A 272 -34.12 24.26 -2.52
N ALA A 273 -33.53 25.27 -3.17
CA ALA A 273 -32.37 26.00 -2.67
C ALA A 273 -32.61 26.73 -1.33
N ALA A 274 -33.87 27.01 -0.98
CA ALA A 274 -34.25 27.75 0.23
C ALA A 274 -34.17 26.90 1.50
N VAL A 275 -34.37 25.58 1.39
CA VAL A 275 -34.30 24.64 2.52
C VAL A 275 -32.92 24.01 2.67
N ALA A 276 -32.07 24.07 1.64
CA ALA A 276 -30.68 23.66 1.72
C ALA A 276 -29.83 24.71 2.47
N PRO A 277 -28.76 24.32 3.17
CA PRO A 277 -27.93 25.25 3.93
C PRO A 277 -27.32 26.32 3.04
N ARG A 278 -27.14 27.54 3.56
CA ARG A 278 -26.56 28.65 2.79
C ARG A 278 -25.07 28.40 2.53
N CYS A 279 -24.64 28.65 1.30
CA CYS A 279 -23.24 28.57 0.92
C CYS A 279 -22.42 29.60 1.69
N THR A 280 -21.33 29.15 2.32
CA THR A 280 -20.30 30.06 2.87
C THR A 280 -19.14 30.22 1.89
N LYS A 281 -18.90 29.21 1.04
CA LYS A 281 -17.87 29.22 0.00
C LYS A 281 -18.48 28.67 -1.29
N GLN A 282 -18.21 29.34 -2.41
CA GLN A 282 -18.66 28.94 -3.75
C GLN A 282 -17.46 28.48 -4.56
N HIS A 283 -17.59 27.36 -5.27
CA HIS A 283 -16.55 26.80 -6.11
C HIS A 283 -17.03 26.66 -7.54
N ALA A 284 -16.19 27.10 -8.50
CA ALA A 284 -16.48 26.99 -9.92
C ALA A 284 -16.08 25.62 -10.53
N VAL A 285 -15.37 24.79 -9.77
CA VAL A 285 -14.87 23.48 -10.17
C VAL A 285 -15.66 22.35 -9.51
N PRO A 286 -15.63 21.11 -10.04
CA PRO A 286 -16.25 19.97 -9.38
C PRO A 286 -15.58 19.61 -8.04
N ALA A 287 -16.31 18.92 -7.18
CA ALA A 287 -15.80 18.34 -5.94
C ALA A 287 -15.46 16.85 -6.10
N VAL A 288 -14.43 16.37 -5.42
CA VAL A 288 -14.24 14.92 -5.14
C VAL A 288 -14.13 14.76 -3.63
N LEU A 289 -15.12 14.07 -3.04
CA LEU A 289 -15.20 13.75 -1.62
C LEU A 289 -14.81 12.29 -1.40
N PHE A 290 -13.71 12.07 -0.68
CA PHE A 290 -13.18 10.72 -0.42
C PHE A 290 -12.58 10.61 0.98
N SER A 291 -12.42 9.37 1.46
CA SER A 291 -11.86 9.04 2.76
C SER A 291 -10.42 8.54 2.63
N VAL A 292 -9.57 8.92 3.59
CA VAL A 292 -8.26 8.29 3.86
C VAL A 292 -8.26 7.58 5.22
N ALA A 293 -9.34 6.84 5.52
CA ALA A 293 -9.43 5.90 6.63
C ALA A 293 -8.80 4.53 6.28
N GLY A 294 -9.25 3.46 6.94
CA GLY A 294 -8.89 2.08 6.62
C GLY A 294 -7.39 1.83 6.71
N TYR A 295 -6.81 1.29 5.64
CA TYR A 295 -5.42 0.85 5.58
C TYR A 295 -4.41 1.90 5.10
N THR A 296 -4.82 3.16 4.98
CA THR A 296 -3.96 4.28 4.53
C THR A 296 -2.96 4.72 5.61
N ASP A 297 -2.01 3.85 5.86
CA ASP A 297 -0.78 3.98 6.65
C ASP A 297 0.32 3.04 6.12
N ASN A 298 -0.10 2.07 5.29
CA ASN A 298 0.73 1.18 4.51
C ASN A 298 0.86 1.68 3.06
N PHE A 299 2.09 1.71 2.52
CA PHE A 299 2.34 2.24 1.18
C PHE A 299 1.60 1.52 0.04
N PHE A 300 1.33 0.21 0.17
CA PHE A 300 0.51 -0.52 -0.80
C PHE A 300 -0.90 0.07 -0.84
N HIS A 301 -1.53 0.21 0.32
CA HIS A 301 -2.89 0.72 0.46
C HIS A 301 -3.01 2.22 0.18
N ASP A 302 -1.99 3.02 0.51
CA ASP A 302 -1.93 4.42 0.07
C ASP A 302 -2.08 4.54 -1.45
N MET A 303 -1.50 3.59 -2.20
CA MET A 303 -1.62 3.55 -3.66
C MET A 303 -2.94 2.92 -4.11
N THR A 304 -3.28 1.73 -3.65
CA THR A 304 -4.43 0.94 -4.15
C THR A 304 -5.78 1.42 -3.67
N ASP A 305 -5.84 1.99 -2.47
CA ASP A 305 -7.10 2.36 -1.80
C ASP A 305 -7.34 3.87 -1.81
N ALA A 306 -6.35 4.68 -2.21
CA ALA A 306 -6.48 6.14 -2.28
C ALA A 306 -5.92 6.74 -3.58
N LEU A 307 -4.62 6.68 -3.85
CA LEU A 307 -4.01 7.50 -4.92
C LEU A 307 -4.39 7.05 -6.34
N VAL A 308 -4.38 5.75 -6.64
CA VAL A 308 -4.81 5.23 -7.95
C VAL A 308 -6.32 5.44 -8.15
N PRO A 309 -7.20 5.10 -7.18
CA PRO A 309 -8.63 5.44 -7.26
C PRO A 309 -8.92 6.94 -7.43
N LEU A 310 -8.16 7.79 -6.73
CA LEU A 310 -8.28 9.24 -6.86
C LEU A 310 -7.86 9.71 -8.26
N PHE A 311 -6.77 9.16 -8.81
CA PHE A 311 -6.36 9.42 -10.18
C PHE A 311 -7.46 9.03 -11.19
N LEU A 312 -8.04 7.82 -11.07
CA LEU A 312 -9.16 7.38 -11.92
C LEU A 312 -10.34 8.36 -11.90
N THR A 313 -10.62 8.91 -10.72
CA THR A 313 -11.76 9.79 -10.49
C THR A 313 -11.48 11.22 -10.96
N ALA A 314 -10.26 11.74 -10.77
CA ALA A 314 -9.98 13.17 -10.90
C ALA A 314 -9.10 13.56 -12.11
N ALA A 315 -8.32 12.64 -12.70
CA ALA A 315 -7.31 13.00 -13.72
C ALA A 315 -7.89 13.75 -14.93
N HIS A 316 -9.10 13.37 -15.36
CA HIS A 316 -9.79 14.01 -16.49
C HIS A 316 -10.18 15.47 -16.25
N LEU A 317 -10.21 15.91 -14.99
CA LEU A 317 -10.52 17.28 -14.58
C LEU A 317 -9.30 18.20 -14.68
N LYS A 318 -8.11 17.66 -14.98
CA LYS A 318 -6.90 18.43 -15.34
C LYS A 318 -6.50 19.52 -14.33
N GLY A 319 -6.66 19.25 -13.03
CA GLY A 319 -6.37 20.22 -11.96
C GLY A 319 -7.58 21.04 -11.53
N GLU A 320 -8.64 21.13 -12.34
CA GLU A 320 -9.85 21.87 -12.05
C GLU A 320 -10.82 21.03 -11.22
N VAL A 321 -10.43 20.71 -9.99
CA VAL A 321 -11.22 19.93 -9.04
C VAL A 321 -10.85 20.31 -7.61
N GLN A 322 -11.84 20.47 -6.74
CA GLN A 322 -11.63 20.65 -5.31
C GLN A 322 -11.68 19.29 -4.59
N LEU A 323 -10.61 18.95 -3.88
CA LEU A 323 -10.55 17.73 -3.07
C LEU A 323 -11.08 18.02 -1.65
N LEU A 324 -11.99 17.18 -1.17
CA LEU A 324 -12.48 17.16 0.21
C LEU A 324 -12.17 15.78 0.80
N ILE A 325 -11.46 15.75 1.92
CA ILE A 325 -10.93 14.51 2.48
C ILE A 325 -11.53 14.28 3.86
N THR A 326 -12.29 13.19 4.02
CA THR A 326 -12.74 12.70 5.34
C THR A 326 -11.69 11.79 5.97
N ASP A 327 -11.78 11.62 7.28
CA ASP A 327 -10.81 10.83 8.06
C ASP A 327 -9.38 11.38 7.84
N TYR A 328 -9.29 12.71 7.86
CA TYR A 328 -8.17 13.50 7.40
C TYR A 328 -6.91 13.24 8.23
N LYS A 329 -5.84 12.84 7.54
CA LYS A 329 -4.52 12.63 8.13
C LYS A 329 -3.56 13.72 7.63
N PRO A 330 -3.20 14.73 8.44
CA PRO A 330 -2.32 15.81 8.00
C PRO A 330 -0.97 15.32 7.44
N TRP A 331 -0.40 14.30 8.09
CA TRP A 331 0.85 13.67 7.66
C TRP A 331 0.71 12.95 6.30
N TRP A 332 -0.46 12.38 6.00
CA TRP A 332 -0.71 11.68 4.72
C TRP A 332 -0.80 12.70 3.57
N VAL A 333 -1.54 13.79 3.80
CA VAL A 333 -1.63 14.90 2.83
C VAL A 333 -0.27 15.55 2.60
N GLN A 334 0.53 15.73 3.66
CA GLN A 334 1.90 16.22 3.54
C GLN A 334 2.76 15.27 2.70
N LYS A 335 2.74 13.97 3.03
CA LYS A 335 3.50 12.91 2.32
C LYS A 335 3.20 12.89 0.82
N TYR A 336 1.94 13.06 0.42
CA TYR A 336 1.50 12.97 -0.98
C TYR A 336 1.22 14.32 -1.63
N THR A 337 1.68 15.42 -1.03
CA THR A 337 1.48 16.78 -1.57
C THR A 337 1.84 16.92 -3.05
N PRO A 338 2.96 16.36 -3.57
CA PRO A 338 3.28 16.47 -5.00
C PRO A 338 2.21 15.84 -5.91
N LEU A 339 1.66 14.68 -5.53
CA LEU A 339 0.62 13.98 -6.30
C LEU A 339 -0.72 14.72 -6.20
N LEU A 340 -1.10 15.14 -5.00
CA LEU A 340 -2.36 15.88 -4.77
C LEU A 340 -2.37 17.21 -5.52
N ARG A 341 -1.26 17.96 -5.53
CA ARG A 341 -1.11 19.21 -6.30
C ARG A 341 -1.07 18.99 -7.81
N LYS A 342 -0.70 17.80 -8.27
CA LYS A 342 -0.79 17.45 -9.70
C LYS A 342 -2.22 17.13 -10.12
N LEU A 343 -3.04 16.62 -9.21
CA LEU A 343 -4.47 16.32 -9.44
C LEU A 343 -5.38 17.53 -9.28
N SER A 344 -5.03 18.46 -8.40
CA SER A 344 -5.83 19.63 -8.06
C SER A 344 -4.98 20.89 -7.95
N ASN A 345 -5.44 21.97 -8.59
CA ASN A 345 -4.88 23.32 -8.46
C ASN A 345 -5.27 24.01 -7.13
N TYR A 346 -6.10 23.35 -6.31
CA TYR A 346 -6.69 23.89 -5.09
C TYR A 346 -6.15 23.13 -3.86
N ALA A 347 -6.06 23.81 -2.72
CA ALA A 347 -5.68 23.14 -1.48
C ALA A 347 -6.77 22.13 -1.06
N ALA A 348 -6.38 20.92 -0.68
CA ALA A 348 -7.31 19.93 -0.14
C ALA A 348 -8.00 20.47 1.12
N ILE A 349 -9.30 20.24 1.23
CA ILE A 349 -10.10 20.65 2.40
C ILE A 349 -10.10 19.51 3.41
N ASN A 350 -9.74 19.83 4.65
CA ASN A 350 -9.98 18.95 5.80
C ASN A 350 -11.48 18.94 6.11
N PHE A 351 -12.16 17.88 5.68
CA PHE A 351 -13.60 17.75 5.87
C PHE A 351 -13.97 17.62 7.35
N ASP A 352 -13.11 17.00 8.17
CA ASP A 352 -13.45 16.70 9.55
C ASP A 352 -13.45 17.94 10.46
N GLU A 353 -12.76 19.01 10.04
CA GLU A 353 -12.61 20.25 10.81
C GLU A 353 -13.25 21.49 10.15
N ASP A 354 -13.60 21.45 8.85
CA ASP A 354 -14.19 22.62 8.16
C ASP A 354 -15.66 22.84 8.57
N ALA A 355 -15.95 24.04 9.09
CA ALA A 355 -17.29 24.44 9.53
C ALA A 355 -18.15 25.05 8.41
N GLY A 356 -17.55 25.35 7.25
CA GLY A 356 -18.17 26.03 6.13
C GLY A 356 -19.00 25.11 5.23
N VAL A 357 -19.99 25.69 4.56
CA VAL A 357 -20.80 25.03 3.53
C VAL A 357 -20.20 25.37 2.17
N HIS A 358 -19.72 24.36 1.46
CA HIS A 358 -19.08 24.48 0.16
C HIS A 358 -20.04 24.11 -0.96
N CYS A 359 -20.23 25.03 -1.91
CA CYS A 359 -21.19 24.85 -2.99
C CYS A 359 -20.51 24.61 -4.35
N PHE A 360 -21.04 23.65 -5.10
CA PHE A 360 -20.49 23.14 -6.35
C PHE A 360 -21.60 22.92 -7.39
N ARG A 361 -21.20 22.79 -8.66
CA ARG A 361 -22.11 22.44 -9.76
C ARG A 361 -22.06 20.97 -10.20
N ALA A 362 -20.98 20.29 -9.87
CA ALA A 362 -20.76 18.88 -10.11
C ALA A 362 -19.89 18.29 -8.99
N GLY A 363 -19.98 16.98 -8.76
CA GLY A 363 -19.07 16.34 -7.84
C GLY A 363 -19.21 14.83 -7.76
N PHE A 364 -18.25 14.22 -7.07
CA PHE A 364 -18.13 12.79 -6.85
C PHE A 364 -18.11 12.53 -5.35
N VAL A 365 -18.89 11.56 -4.89
CA VAL A 365 -18.82 11.04 -3.51
C VAL A 365 -18.36 9.58 -3.59
N GLY A 366 -17.15 9.32 -3.10
CA GLY A 366 -16.44 8.06 -3.31
C GLY A 366 -15.44 8.13 -4.47
N LEU A 367 -14.72 7.02 -4.69
CA LEU A 367 -13.68 6.90 -5.71
C LEU A 367 -13.92 5.70 -6.60
N TYR A 368 -13.76 5.89 -7.91
CA TYR A 368 -13.68 4.78 -8.85
C TYR A 368 -12.51 3.88 -8.50
N ARG A 369 -12.74 2.56 -8.46
CA ARG A 369 -11.70 1.58 -8.16
C ARG A 369 -11.83 0.38 -9.09
N ASP A 370 -10.68 -0.08 -9.56
CA ASP A 370 -10.51 -1.35 -10.25
C ASP A 370 -9.81 -2.37 -9.32
N ARG A 371 -8.79 -3.13 -9.77
CA ARG A 371 -8.05 -4.06 -8.90
C ARG A 371 -6.84 -3.37 -8.29
N ASP A 372 -6.20 -4.06 -7.35
CA ASP A 372 -4.98 -3.59 -6.72
C ASP A 372 -3.87 -3.42 -7.78
N LEU A 373 -3.54 -2.16 -8.09
CA LEU A 373 -2.55 -1.77 -9.11
C LEU A 373 -2.82 -2.30 -10.53
N ILE A 374 -4.07 -2.60 -10.88
CA ILE A 374 -4.46 -2.97 -12.25
C ILE A 374 -5.65 -2.11 -12.67
N LEU A 375 -5.51 -1.44 -13.81
CA LEU A 375 -6.57 -0.66 -14.45
C LEU A 375 -6.90 -1.30 -15.80
N SER A 376 -8.07 -1.93 -15.87
CA SER A 376 -8.61 -2.57 -17.06
C SER A 376 -9.76 -1.73 -17.64
N PRO A 377 -10.03 -1.84 -18.95
CA PRO A 377 -11.22 -1.25 -19.53
C PRO A 377 -12.48 -1.80 -18.85
N HIS A 378 -13.30 -0.91 -18.27
CA HIS A 378 -14.56 -1.31 -17.65
C HIS A 378 -15.54 -0.14 -17.59
N PRO A 379 -16.81 -0.29 -18.01
CA PRO A 379 -17.75 0.83 -18.11
C PRO A 379 -18.03 1.52 -16.78
N THR A 380 -17.90 0.81 -15.66
CA THR A 380 -18.28 1.33 -14.33
C THR A 380 -17.12 1.39 -13.33
N ARG A 381 -16.06 0.57 -13.49
CA ARG A 381 -14.86 0.59 -12.61
C ARG A 381 -13.83 1.61 -13.10
N ASN A 382 -13.77 1.77 -14.41
CA ASN A 382 -12.83 2.62 -15.12
C ASN A 382 -13.52 3.26 -16.33
N PRO A 383 -14.57 4.09 -16.11
CA PRO A 383 -15.41 4.65 -17.17
C PRO A 383 -14.64 5.51 -18.18
N ARG A 384 -13.41 5.92 -17.83
CA ARG A 384 -12.54 6.80 -18.62
C ARG A 384 -11.39 6.03 -19.29
N ASN A 385 -11.36 4.70 -19.13
CA ASN A 385 -10.38 3.81 -19.76
C ASN A 385 -8.91 4.20 -19.50
N TYR A 386 -8.60 4.64 -18.28
CA TYR A 386 -7.22 4.91 -17.88
C TYR A 386 -6.43 3.63 -17.68
N THR A 387 -5.11 3.69 -17.87
CA THR A 387 -4.20 2.57 -17.68
C THR A 387 -3.19 2.85 -16.55
N MET A 388 -2.50 1.81 -16.08
CA MET A 388 -1.38 2.00 -15.15
C MET A 388 -0.20 2.75 -15.78
N VAL A 389 -0.06 2.71 -17.12
CA VAL A 389 0.89 3.56 -17.86
C VAL A 389 0.53 5.04 -17.72
N ASP A 390 -0.77 5.38 -17.79
CA ASP A 390 -1.23 6.77 -17.57
C ASP A 390 -0.98 7.22 -16.13
N PHE A 391 -1.23 6.35 -15.15
CA PHE A 391 -0.90 6.63 -13.75
C PHE A 391 0.61 6.83 -13.56
N GLY A 392 1.44 5.97 -14.16
CA GLY A 392 2.91 6.08 -14.12
C GLY A 392 3.39 7.40 -14.72
N ARG A 393 2.82 7.82 -15.86
CA ARG A 393 3.12 9.13 -16.49
C ARG A 393 2.71 10.30 -15.59
N PHE A 394 1.55 10.20 -14.94
CA PHE A 394 1.08 11.16 -13.95
C PHE A 394 2.03 11.26 -12.75
N ALA A 395 2.37 10.12 -12.13
CA ALA A 395 3.24 10.06 -10.95
C ALA A 395 4.64 10.59 -11.26
N ARG A 396 5.21 10.18 -12.41
CA ARG A 396 6.48 10.70 -12.92
C ARG A 396 6.47 12.21 -13.06
N ALA A 397 5.42 12.78 -13.65
CA ALA A 397 5.29 14.22 -13.81
C ALA A 397 5.07 14.95 -12.46
N ALA A 398 4.32 14.36 -11.54
CA ALA A 398 4.08 14.93 -10.20
C ALA A 398 5.36 14.98 -9.35
N LEU A 399 6.22 13.97 -9.50
CA LEU A 399 7.44 13.80 -8.72
C LEU A 399 8.71 14.25 -9.46
N ALA A 400 8.56 14.80 -10.66
CA ALA A 400 9.65 15.23 -11.53
C ALA A 400 10.72 14.14 -11.79
N LEU A 401 10.28 12.88 -11.96
CA LEU A 401 11.22 11.77 -12.19
C LEU A 401 11.70 11.81 -13.66
N PRO A 402 13.02 11.81 -13.91
CA PRO A 402 13.55 12.13 -15.22
C PRO A 402 13.55 10.96 -16.21
N ARG A 403 13.51 9.70 -15.73
CA ARG A 403 13.70 8.53 -16.59
C ARG A 403 12.38 7.90 -16.99
N ASP A 404 12.28 7.57 -18.27
CA ASP A 404 11.16 6.86 -18.88
C ASP A 404 11.50 5.46 -19.41
N ARG A 405 12.79 5.16 -19.61
CA ARG A 405 13.32 3.84 -19.98
C ARG A 405 14.53 3.40 -19.14
N PRO A 406 14.75 2.08 -18.95
CA PRO A 406 15.98 1.53 -18.37
C PRO A 406 17.19 1.86 -19.26
N ALA A 407 18.40 1.71 -18.71
CA ALA A 407 19.62 1.81 -19.50
C ALA A 407 19.72 0.62 -20.46
N VAL A 408 20.12 0.87 -21.71
CA VAL A 408 20.36 -0.20 -22.68
C VAL A 408 21.74 -0.79 -22.42
N LEU A 409 21.81 -2.10 -22.23
CA LEU A 409 23.09 -2.78 -21.99
C LEU A 409 24.00 -2.64 -23.21
N GLY A 410 25.23 -2.18 -22.97
CA GLY A 410 26.25 -2.00 -24.01
C GLY A 410 26.16 -0.69 -24.81
N GLU A 411 25.16 0.16 -24.57
CA GLU A 411 25.09 1.51 -25.19
C GLU A 411 26.26 2.38 -24.73
N GLU A 412 26.59 2.32 -23.43
CA GLU A 412 27.76 2.97 -22.84
C GLU A 412 28.81 1.91 -22.47
N PRO A 413 30.04 1.98 -23.03
CA PRO A 413 31.09 1.00 -22.74
C PRO A 413 31.39 0.90 -21.24
N GLY A 414 31.27 -0.31 -20.70
CA GLY A 414 31.54 -0.59 -19.29
C GLY A 414 30.42 -0.16 -18.31
N ALA A 415 29.31 0.38 -18.81
CA ALA A 415 28.15 0.69 -17.97
C ALA A 415 27.50 -0.59 -17.44
N ARG A 416 27.18 -0.57 -16.15
CA ARG A 416 26.51 -1.66 -15.44
C ARG A 416 25.06 -1.29 -15.15
N PRO A 417 24.09 -2.19 -15.37
CA PRO A 417 22.70 -1.93 -14.99
C PRO A 417 22.58 -1.72 -13.49
N ARG A 418 21.72 -0.78 -13.09
CA ARG A 418 21.50 -0.42 -11.69
C ARG A 418 20.43 -1.30 -11.08
N MET A 419 20.79 -2.00 -10.02
CA MET A 419 19.87 -2.77 -9.20
C MET A 419 19.62 -2.04 -7.89
N LEU A 420 18.34 -1.80 -7.60
CA LEU A 420 17.89 -1.33 -6.30
C LEU A 420 17.30 -2.51 -5.53
N ILE A 421 17.88 -2.84 -4.37
CA ILE A 421 17.33 -3.81 -3.44
C ILE A 421 16.58 -3.07 -2.34
N VAL A 422 15.27 -3.29 -2.23
CA VAL A 422 14.48 -2.73 -1.14
C VAL A 422 14.68 -3.58 0.11
N SER A 423 15.45 -3.06 1.06
CA SER A 423 15.67 -3.71 2.35
C SER A 423 14.53 -3.39 3.34
N ARG A 424 14.47 -4.15 4.44
CA ARG A 424 13.46 -3.98 5.50
C ARG A 424 14.11 -4.23 6.85
N ALA A 425 13.80 -3.39 7.85
CA ALA A 425 14.26 -3.59 9.23
C ALA A 425 13.25 -4.36 10.10
N GLY A 426 11.96 -4.34 9.75
CA GLY A 426 10.88 -4.95 10.53
C GLY A 426 10.65 -6.44 10.23
N THR A 427 9.73 -6.72 9.31
CA THR A 427 9.36 -8.09 8.87
C THR A 427 9.83 -8.37 7.45
N ARG A 428 9.79 -9.61 6.98
CA ARG A 428 10.18 -9.99 5.60
C ARG A 428 11.55 -9.44 5.23
N ARG A 429 12.46 -9.52 6.20
CA ARG A 429 13.86 -9.10 6.04
C ARG A 429 14.55 -10.13 5.14
N LEU A 430 15.43 -9.64 4.27
CA LEU A 430 16.37 -10.48 3.54
C LEU A 430 17.61 -10.66 4.42
N LEU A 431 17.68 -11.77 5.14
CA LEU A 431 18.67 -12.01 6.20
C LEU A 431 20.10 -12.07 5.68
N ASN A 432 20.28 -12.52 4.42
CA ASN A 432 21.56 -12.57 3.74
C ASN A 432 21.72 -11.49 2.66
N LEU A 433 21.16 -10.30 2.90
CA LEU A 433 21.18 -9.15 1.97
C LEU A 433 22.58 -8.86 1.40
N GLU A 434 23.61 -8.80 2.24
CA GLU A 434 24.98 -8.50 1.81
C GLU A 434 25.49 -9.55 0.81
N ALA A 435 25.18 -10.83 1.04
CA ALA A 435 25.61 -11.91 0.16
C ALA A 435 24.84 -11.89 -1.17
N VAL A 436 23.56 -11.50 -1.16
CA VAL A 436 22.76 -11.29 -2.37
C VAL A 436 23.29 -10.09 -3.17
N ALA A 437 23.59 -8.98 -2.50
CA ALA A 437 24.16 -7.80 -3.12
C ALA A 437 25.53 -8.12 -3.75
N ALA A 438 26.40 -8.83 -3.04
CA ALA A 438 27.69 -9.28 -3.56
C ALA A 438 27.54 -10.17 -4.81
N ALA A 439 26.61 -11.15 -4.78
CA ALA A 439 26.34 -12.00 -5.94
C ALA A 439 25.84 -11.21 -7.16
N ALA A 440 25.00 -10.19 -6.95
CA ALA A 440 24.55 -9.30 -8.03
C ALA A 440 25.70 -8.43 -8.57
N VAL A 441 26.59 -7.91 -7.71
CA VAL A 441 27.78 -7.17 -8.14
C VAL A 441 28.73 -8.03 -8.98
N GLU A 442 28.96 -9.28 -8.57
CA GLU A 442 29.76 -10.26 -9.31
C GLU A 442 29.19 -10.54 -10.70
N LEU A 443 27.86 -10.60 -10.82
CA LEU A 443 27.16 -10.80 -12.09
C LEU A 443 27.08 -9.54 -12.96
N GLY A 444 27.61 -8.41 -12.50
CA GLY A 444 27.76 -7.20 -13.31
C GLY A 444 26.73 -6.10 -13.03
N PHE A 445 25.94 -6.18 -11.97
CA PHE A 445 25.07 -5.07 -11.54
C PHE A 445 25.86 -4.00 -10.77
N ASN A 446 25.37 -2.76 -10.81
CA ASN A 446 25.67 -1.76 -9.80
C ASN A 446 24.54 -1.77 -8.76
N VAL A 447 24.84 -2.18 -7.53
CA VAL A 447 23.81 -2.50 -6.52
C VAL A 447 23.73 -1.40 -5.47
N THR A 448 22.51 -0.96 -5.18
CA THR A 448 22.19 -0.13 -4.00
C THR A 448 21.14 -0.86 -3.18
N ALA A 449 21.35 -1.00 -1.87
CA ALA A 449 20.37 -1.56 -0.95
C ALA A 449 19.91 -0.48 0.03
N VAL A 450 18.60 -0.28 0.13
CA VAL A 450 18.02 0.82 0.91
C VAL A 450 16.61 0.46 1.39
N GLU A 451 16.30 0.88 2.62
CA GLU A 451 14.96 0.76 3.17
C GLU A 451 14.09 1.94 2.71
N ALA A 452 12.86 1.64 2.31
CA ALA A 452 11.92 2.67 1.89
C ALA A 452 11.59 3.62 3.05
N GLY A 453 11.88 4.91 2.87
CA GLY A 453 11.58 5.96 3.84
C GLY A 453 10.20 6.58 3.67
N ALA A 454 9.84 7.50 4.58
CA ALA A 454 8.60 8.26 4.50
C ALA A 454 8.62 9.36 3.40
N ASP A 455 9.81 9.77 2.96
CA ASP A 455 10.00 10.74 1.86
C ASP A 455 9.76 10.05 0.51
N VAL A 456 8.51 10.10 0.05
CA VAL A 456 8.08 9.50 -1.21
C VAL A 456 8.83 10.08 -2.41
N PRO A 457 8.97 11.41 -2.59
CA PRO A 457 9.77 11.98 -3.68
C PRO A 457 11.22 11.47 -3.71
N ALA A 458 11.92 11.47 -2.57
CA ALA A 458 13.31 11.04 -2.53
C ALA A 458 13.47 9.55 -2.86
N PHE A 459 12.57 8.71 -2.35
CA PHE A 459 12.63 7.27 -2.62
C PHE A 459 12.17 6.94 -4.05
N ALA A 460 11.14 7.62 -4.58
CA ALA A 460 10.71 7.49 -5.96
C ALA A 460 11.83 7.86 -6.96
N ALA A 461 12.62 8.88 -6.65
CA ALA A 461 13.79 9.24 -7.47
C ALA A 461 14.86 8.13 -7.49
N GLN A 462 15.11 7.47 -6.36
CA GLN A 462 16.02 6.32 -6.30
C GLN A 462 15.49 5.13 -7.10
N VAL A 463 14.20 4.85 -7.00
CA VAL A 463 13.57 3.77 -7.77
C VAL A 463 13.56 4.08 -9.27
N ASN A 464 13.24 5.31 -9.68
CA ASN A 464 13.28 5.72 -11.08
C ASN A 464 14.71 5.66 -11.68
N ALA A 465 15.73 5.83 -10.84
CA ALA A 465 17.12 5.65 -11.21
C ALA A 465 17.54 4.18 -11.37
N ALA A 466 16.73 3.20 -10.97
CA ALA A 466 17.05 1.79 -11.13
C ALA A 466 16.68 1.26 -12.53
N ASP A 467 17.33 0.16 -12.92
CA ASP A 467 17.00 -0.66 -14.09
C ASP A 467 16.36 -1.99 -13.64
N VAL A 468 16.72 -2.45 -12.43
CA VAL A 468 16.13 -3.60 -11.75
C VAL A 468 15.71 -3.22 -10.33
N LEU A 469 14.50 -3.58 -9.92
CA LEU A 469 14.03 -3.50 -8.53
C LEU A 469 13.91 -4.92 -7.96
N LEU A 470 14.64 -5.20 -6.90
CA LEU A 470 14.57 -6.46 -6.16
C LEU A 470 13.97 -6.23 -4.77
N ALA A 471 12.92 -6.96 -4.42
CA ALA A 471 12.41 -6.93 -3.05
C ALA A 471 11.72 -8.24 -2.65
N VAL A 472 11.65 -8.47 -1.33
CA VAL A 472 10.76 -9.47 -0.75
C VAL A 472 9.31 -8.99 -0.85
N HIS A 473 8.40 -9.89 -1.21
CA HIS A 473 6.98 -9.60 -1.41
C HIS A 473 6.39 -8.74 -0.29
N GLY A 474 5.80 -7.61 -0.64
CA GLY A 474 5.22 -6.69 0.32
C GLY A 474 5.12 -5.26 -0.19
N ALA A 475 4.65 -4.36 0.68
CA ALA A 475 4.41 -2.95 0.34
C ALA A 475 5.65 -2.23 -0.22
N GLY A 476 6.87 -2.69 0.08
CA GLY A 476 8.08 -2.15 -0.53
C GLY A 476 8.11 -2.34 -2.06
N LEU A 477 7.54 -3.43 -2.56
CA LEU A 477 7.50 -3.76 -3.99
C LEU A 477 6.46 -2.92 -4.76
N THR A 478 5.51 -2.27 -4.07
CA THR A 478 4.61 -1.28 -4.69
C THR A 478 5.39 -0.15 -5.37
N ASN A 479 6.61 0.12 -4.93
CA ASN A 479 7.48 1.11 -5.56
C ASN A 479 7.81 0.82 -7.03
N GLN A 480 7.50 -0.37 -7.55
CA GLN A 480 7.59 -0.65 -8.99
C GLN A 480 6.87 0.40 -9.86
N ILE A 481 5.84 1.09 -9.33
CA ILE A 481 5.13 2.19 -10.02
C ILE A 481 6.04 3.35 -10.45
N PHE A 482 7.25 3.48 -9.87
CA PHE A 482 8.19 4.56 -10.18
C PHE A 482 9.31 4.13 -11.14
N LEU A 483 9.37 2.84 -11.48
CA LEU A 483 10.34 2.34 -12.45
C LEU A 483 10.02 2.88 -13.85
N PRO A 484 11.05 3.08 -14.69
CA PRO A 484 10.84 3.34 -16.10
C PRO A 484 10.26 2.12 -16.82
N ALA A 485 9.47 2.34 -17.88
CA ALA A 485 8.92 1.26 -18.69
C ALA A 485 10.04 0.41 -19.30
N GLY A 486 9.89 -0.92 -19.27
CA GLY A 486 10.90 -1.89 -19.68
C GLY A 486 11.88 -2.31 -18.57
N ALA A 487 11.88 -1.65 -17.40
CA ALA A 487 12.68 -2.09 -16.26
C ALA A 487 12.20 -3.44 -15.71
N VAL A 488 13.07 -4.11 -14.93
CA VAL A 488 12.80 -5.44 -14.39
C VAL A 488 12.44 -5.36 -12.91
N VAL A 489 11.39 -6.07 -12.52
CA VAL A 489 11.02 -6.31 -11.12
C VAL A 489 11.32 -7.76 -10.80
N VAL A 490 12.10 -7.99 -9.75
CA VAL A 490 12.37 -9.31 -9.20
C VAL A 490 11.72 -9.41 -7.83
N GLN A 491 10.71 -10.27 -7.72
CA GLN A 491 10.02 -10.54 -6.47
C GLN A 491 10.57 -11.79 -5.80
N ILE A 492 11.02 -11.68 -4.55
CA ILE A 492 11.24 -12.84 -3.68
C ILE A 492 9.90 -13.17 -3.01
N VAL A 493 9.31 -14.30 -3.38
CA VAL A 493 8.00 -14.78 -2.93
C VAL A 493 8.17 -15.63 -1.66
N PRO A 494 7.65 -15.20 -0.49
CA PRO A 494 7.76 -15.94 0.77
C PRO A 494 7.14 -17.33 0.73
N TRP A 495 7.53 -18.19 1.68
CA TRP A 495 7.01 -19.54 1.82
C TRP A 495 5.52 -19.51 2.20
N GLY A 496 4.75 -20.48 1.73
CA GLY A 496 3.36 -20.66 2.16
C GLY A 496 2.34 -20.51 1.04
N LYS A 497 2.65 -21.00 -0.17
CA LYS A 497 1.73 -21.02 -1.33
C LYS A 497 1.21 -19.62 -1.68
N MET A 498 2.15 -18.70 -1.90
CA MET A 498 1.87 -17.29 -2.15
C MET A 498 1.67 -16.94 -3.63
N ASP A 499 1.65 -17.92 -4.52
CA ASP A 499 1.61 -17.77 -5.98
C ASP A 499 0.53 -16.81 -6.46
N TRP A 500 -0.70 -16.98 -5.97
CA TRP A 500 -1.82 -16.12 -6.37
C TRP A 500 -1.60 -14.65 -5.96
N MET A 501 -1.09 -14.42 -4.75
CA MET A 501 -0.82 -13.07 -4.23
C MET A 501 0.36 -12.42 -4.96
N ALA A 502 1.42 -13.19 -5.22
CA ALA A 502 2.57 -12.76 -6.01
C ALA A 502 2.14 -12.26 -7.39
N THR A 503 1.39 -13.09 -8.11
CA THR A 503 0.86 -12.79 -9.43
C THR A 503 -0.10 -11.61 -9.44
N ASN A 504 -1.09 -11.56 -8.52
CA ASN A 504 -2.16 -10.56 -8.61
C ASN A 504 -1.82 -9.21 -7.96
N PHE A 505 -0.90 -9.17 -6.99
CA PHE A 505 -0.49 -7.90 -6.37
C PHE A 505 0.70 -7.23 -7.05
N TYR A 506 1.55 -7.97 -7.76
CA TYR A 506 2.76 -7.39 -8.34
C TYR A 506 3.06 -7.89 -9.76
N GLY A 507 2.91 -9.19 -10.06
CA GLY A 507 3.24 -9.71 -11.39
C GLY A 507 2.39 -9.14 -12.52
N ARG A 508 1.07 -9.26 -12.44
CA ARG A 508 0.15 -8.67 -13.41
C ARG A 508 0.16 -7.14 -13.39
N PRO A 509 0.20 -6.47 -12.22
CA PRO A 509 0.47 -5.04 -12.17
C PRO A 509 1.73 -4.61 -12.90
N ALA A 510 2.85 -5.34 -12.78
CA ALA A 510 4.09 -5.02 -13.48
C ALA A 510 3.89 -5.04 -15.00
N VAL A 511 3.21 -6.06 -15.54
CA VAL A 511 2.86 -6.12 -16.98
C VAL A 511 2.00 -4.93 -17.39
N GLY A 512 0.99 -4.57 -16.60
CA GLY A 512 0.14 -3.40 -16.86
C GLY A 512 0.87 -2.04 -16.78
N MET A 513 2.05 -2.01 -16.16
CA MET A 513 2.96 -0.86 -16.09
C MET A 513 4.07 -0.93 -17.15
N GLU A 514 4.01 -1.87 -18.10
CA GLU A 514 5.05 -2.14 -19.11
C GLU A 514 6.41 -2.52 -18.49
N LEU A 515 6.39 -3.15 -17.32
CA LEU A 515 7.57 -3.68 -16.64
C LEU A 515 7.74 -5.17 -16.95
N ARG A 516 8.98 -5.61 -16.87
CA ARG A 516 9.36 -7.02 -16.96
C ARG A 516 9.39 -7.61 -15.56
N TYR A 517 8.97 -8.86 -15.40
CA TYR A 517 8.73 -9.44 -14.09
C TYR A 517 9.35 -10.83 -13.93
N LEU A 518 9.94 -11.08 -12.75
CA LEU A 518 10.55 -12.33 -12.35
C LEU A 518 10.17 -12.67 -10.91
N GLU A 519 10.02 -13.97 -10.64
CA GLU A 519 9.70 -14.48 -9.31
C GLU A 519 10.78 -15.44 -8.83
N TYR A 520 11.11 -15.36 -7.54
CA TYR A 520 11.92 -16.33 -6.84
C TYR A 520 11.16 -16.85 -5.62
N TYR A 521 10.72 -18.10 -5.70
CA TYR A 521 10.01 -18.78 -4.62
C TYR A 521 11.00 -19.34 -3.60
N VAL A 522 10.93 -18.84 -2.36
CA VAL A 522 11.74 -19.40 -1.28
C VAL A 522 11.27 -20.81 -0.91
N GLY A 523 12.25 -21.69 -0.71
CA GLY A 523 12.05 -23.04 -0.21
C GLY A 523 11.97 -23.10 1.31
N GLU A 524 11.69 -24.30 1.81
CA GLU A 524 11.55 -24.59 3.25
C GLU A 524 12.82 -24.20 4.04
N GLU A 525 13.99 -24.40 3.45
CA GLU A 525 15.28 -24.06 4.08
C GLU A 525 15.63 -22.57 4.04
N GLU A 526 14.87 -21.77 3.30
CA GLU A 526 15.12 -20.34 3.10
C GLU A 526 14.18 -19.46 3.92
N THR A 527 13.14 -20.04 4.55
CA THR A 527 12.20 -19.32 5.39
C THR A 527 12.60 -19.38 6.87
N SER A 528 12.46 -18.26 7.58
CA SER A 528 12.64 -18.21 9.04
C SER A 528 11.55 -18.96 9.82
N LEU A 529 10.50 -19.47 9.15
CA LEU A 529 9.46 -20.25 9.80
C LEU A 529 10.01 -21.58 10.33
N LYS A 530 11.10 -22.10 9.74
CA LYS A 530 11.71 -23.38 10.15
C LYS A 530 12.31 -23.33 11.55
N ASP A 531 12.63 -22.13 12.02
CA ASP A 531 13.16 -21.89 13.36
C ASP A 531 12.04 -21.71 14.40
N LYS A 532 10.79 -21.55 13.94
CA LYS A 532 9.61 -21.26 14.80
C LYS A 532 8.66 -22.45 14.92
N TYR A 533 8.64 -23.31 13.91
CA TYR A 533 7.69 -24.42 13.82
C TYR A 533 8.42 -25.72 13.45
N PRO A 534 8.03 -26.88 14.02
CA PRO A 534 8.56 -28.17 13.59
C PRO A 534 8.10 -28.49 12.16
N ARG A 535 8.83 -29.35 11.44
CA ARG A 535 8.54 -29.73 10.04
C ARG A 535 7.17 -30.39 9.86
N GLU A 536 6.62 -30.97 10.91
CA GLU A 536 5.30 -31.61 10.95
C GLU A 536 4.17 -30.59 11.12
N HIS A 537 4.49 -29.34 11.45
CA HIS A 537 3.48 -28.29 11.64
C HIS A 537 2.76 -27.96 10.33
N THR A 538 1.50 -27.56 10.44
CA THR A 538 0.61 -27.22 9.31
C THR A 538 1.22 -26.20 8.35
N VAL A 539 2.04 -25.26 8.85
CA VAL A 539 2.74 -24.26 8.02
C VAL A 539 3.66 -24.86 6.94
N PHE A 540 4.12 -26.10 7.13
CA PHE A 540 4.92 -26.85 6.15
C PHE A 540 4.11 -27.94 5.47
N ARG A 541 3.31 -28.69 6.23
CA ARG A 541 2.56 -29.84 5.71
C ARG A 541 1.36 -29.46 4.84
N ASP A 542 0.62 -28.43 5.22
CA ASP A 542 -0.54 -27.93 4.48
C ASP A 542 -0.64 -26.39 4.63
N PRO A 543 0.21 -25.63 3.94
CA PRO A 543 0.14 -24.17 4.00
C PRO A 543 -1.24 -23.62 3.61
N MET A 544 -1.98 -24.31 2.73
CA MET A 544 -3.32 -23.90 2.31
C MET A 544 -4.36 -23.96 3.44
N ALA A 545 -4.13 -24.76 4.49
CA ALA A 545 -4.94 -24.68 5.70
C ALA A 545 -4.84 -23.31 6.39
N LEU A 546 -3.69 -22.63 6.32
CA LEU A 546 -3.54 -21.27 6.84
C LEU A 546 -4.32 -20.26 5.99
N HIS A 547 -4.39 -20.46 4.67
CA HIS A 547 -5.24 -19.64 3.80
C HIS A 547 -6.71 -19.79 4.18
N ARG A 548 -7.18 -21.02 4.43
CA ARG A 548 -8.57 -21.29 4.85
C ARG A 548 -8.94 -20.67 6.20
N GLN A 549 -7.96 -20.33 7.04
CA GLN A 549 -8.17 -19.62 8.31
C GLN A 549 -8.37 -18.10 8.13
N GLY A 550 -8.20 -17.57 6.91
CA GLY A 550 -8.41 -16.16 6.60
C GLY A 550 -7.13 -15.32 6.60
N TRP A 551 -7.27 -14.08 6.10
CA TRP A 551 -6.16 -13.14 5.96
C TRP A 551 -5.37 -12.89 7.24
N GLN A 552 -6.02 -12.86 8.41
CA GLN A 552 -5.33 -12.60 9.68
C GLN A 552 -4.27 -13.66 10.00
N ALA A 553 -4.56 -14.94 9.77
CA ALA A 553 -3.59 -16.02 9.98
C ALA A 553 -2.41 -15.92 9.01
N LEU A 554 -2.69 -15.63 7.73
CA LEU A 554 -1.64 -15.39 6.74
C LEU A 554 -0.78 -14.17 7.09
N ALA A 555 -1.40 -13.07 7.49
CA ALA A 555 -0.73 -11.83 7.85
C ALA A 555 0.22 -12.03 9.05
N GLU A 556 -0.19 -12.81 10.04
CA GLU A 556 0.60 -13.06 11.26
C GLU A 556 1.73 -14.08 11.07
N ILE A 557 1.52 -15.10 10.22
CA ILE A 557 2.48 -16.20 10.05
C ILE A 557 3.30 -15.98 8.78
N VAL A 558 2.65 -16.05 7.63
CA VAL A 558 3.29 -16.04 6.31
C VAL A 558 3.88 -14.66 6.00
N MET A 559 3.15 -13.56 6.27
CA MET A 559 3.60 -12.20 5.93
C MET A 559 4.59 -11.59 6.93
N LYS A 560 4.93 -12.32 8.01
CA LYS A 560 5.95 -11.91 9.00
C LYS A 560 7.25 -12.71 8.93
N GLN A 561 7.30 -13.77 8.13
CA GLN A 561 8.54 -14.54 7.97
C GLN A 561 9.65 -13.68 7.36
N ASP A 562 10.89 -13.91 7.78
CA ASP A 562 12.08 -13.41 7.12
C ASP A 562 12.62 -14.49 6.17
N VAL A 563 13.49 -14.08 5.24
CA VAL A 563 13.99 -14.97 4.19
C VAL A 563 15.51 -14.90 4.08
N SER A 564 16.15 -16.04 3.86
CA SER A 564 17.57 -16.17 3.54
C SER A 564 17.71 -16.96 2.25
N VAL A 565 17.98 -16.28 1.13
CA VAL A 565 17.92 -16.93 -0.18
C VAL A 565 19.14 -17.80 -0.46
N ASN A 566 18.94 -18.94 -1.10
CA ASN A 566 19.99 -19.82 -1.57
C ASN A 566 20.63 -19.22 -2.83
N LEU A 567 21.88 -18.75 -2.71
CA LEU A 567 22.56 -18.05 -3.80
C LEU A 567 22.77 -18.92 -5.05
N THR A 568 22.96 -20.23 -4.92
CA THR A 568 23.11 -21.14 -6.06
C THR A 568 21.82 -21.16 -6.89
N ARG A 569 20.66 -21.16 -6.23
CA ARG A 569 19.35 -21.10 -6.89
C ARG A 569 18.98 -19.70 -7.35
N PHE A 570 19.47 -18.66 -6.67
CA PHE A 570 19.11 -17.28 -6.94
C PHE A 570 19.93 -16.64 -8.08
N ARG A 571 21.21 -17.03 -8.27
CA ARG A 571 22.06 -16.52 -9.37
C ARG A 571 21.42 -16.64 -10.76
N PRO A 572 20.78 -17.77 -11.14
CA PRO A 572 20.05 -17.87 -12.40
C PRO A 572 18.94 -16.82 -12.58
N VAL A 573 18.26 -16.40 -11.52
CA VAL A 573 17.24 -15.34 -11.58
C VAL A 573 17.88 -13.98 -11.86
N LEU A 574 19.03 -13.71 -11.26
CA LEU A 574 19.81 -12.48 -11.52
C LEU A 574 20.31 -12.42 -12.98
N LEU A 575 20.73 -13.56 -13.55
CA LEU A 575 21.08 -13.66 -14.97
C LEU A 575 19.86 -13.42 -15.86
N GLN A 576 18.72 -14.03 -15.56
CA GLN A 576 17.47 -13.76 -16.29
C GLN A 576 17.06 -12.28 -16.23
N ALA A 577 17.37 -11.58 -15.13
CA ALA A 577 17.11 -10.14 -15.04
C ALA A 577 18.00 -9.34 -16.03
N LEU A 578 19.23 -9.78 -16.30
CA LEU A 578 20.09 -9.18 -17.34
C LEU A 578 19.55 -9.46 -18.74
N ASP A 579 19.15 -10.70 -19.02
CA ASP A 579 18.57 -11.08 -20.32
C ASP A 579 17.31 -10.24 -20.58
N LYS A 580 16.48 -10.09 -19.56
CA LYS A 580 15.31 -9.21 -19.57
C LYS A 580 15.64 -7.73 -19.61
N LEU A 581 16.89 -7.26 -19.60
CA LEU A 581 17.19 -5.86 -19.93
C LEU A 581 17.58 -5.68 -21.40
N GLN A 582 17.77 -6.79 -22.13
CA GLN A 582 18.19 -6.80 -23.54
C GLN A 582 17.05 -7.03 -24.53
N GLU A 583 15.94 -7.63 -24.06
CA GLU A 583 14.65 -7.61 -24.76
C GLU A 583 14.21 -6.16 -25.04
#